data_AF-A0A166Z2T5-F1
#
_entry.id   AF-A0A166Z2T5-F1
#
_cell.length_a   1.000
_cell.length_b   1.000
_cell.length_c   1.000
_cell.angle_alpha   90.00
_cell.angle_beta   90.00
_cell.angle_gamma   90.00
#
_symmetry.space_group_name_H-M   'P 1'
#
loop_
_entity.id
_entity.type
_entity.pdbx_description
1 polymer ?
#
loop_
_entity_poly.entity_id
_entity_poly.type
_entity_poly.pdbx_seq_one_letter_code
_entity_poly.pdbx_strand_id
1 'polypeptide(L)'
;MENSGNAWTGPVFKACLVVFSALLYLFFDGRQFWVDEVKPYLSQETDTLSEQQSRVESSYTKVQARKPKRQAHHSKHQAGVDHQHTLRRFGRCQPHGGESVKYRVEHGIYIWVDSNGVTNYSDQKPARGAKTYQPRSSRVLDYFDLEISGQTISNQFKNTLSSRLNAIFRGYTSIVGLKAMRKVTLRVQVLPSRRLYERAVKAYGGDPTGTAGVYFGIKNIAFVEQTSYEATMQTAIHEAIHAINQAVIGFSPRWLNEGLAEYFETVEVSMQVGEVKPNNHITRSGYITGHVLRPSQLIGAEDTWKSSDPVTMYRSSWAFVHFLMSSKSGKQSLKALMLQEQKEPCSSLDYANVKRVLNGSYPNMQSAYAMFLNSQTKPQRL
;
A
#
# COMPACT_ATOMS: atom_id res chain seq x y z
N MET A 1 13.13 -64.45 -8.82
CA MET A 1 13.19 -63.34 -7.86
C MET A 1 12.61 -62.12 -8.54
N GLU A 2 11.29 -61.98 -8.47
CA GLU A 2 10.57 -60.82 -9.01
C GLU A 2 10.78 -59.63 -8.09
N ASN A 3 11.24 -58.53 -8.69
CA ASN A 3 11.52 -57.28 -8.02
C ASN A 3 10.19 -56.53 -7.87
N SER A 4 9.62 -56.53 -6.66
CA SER A 4 8.41 -55.81 -6.29
C SER A 4 8.69 -54.29 -6.26
N GLY A 5 8.75 -53.68 -7.44
CA GLY A 5 8.92 -52.25 -7.62
C GLY A 5 7.63 -51.48 -7.35
N ASN A 6 7.50 -50.97 -6.12
CA ASN A 6 6.71 -49.79 -5.72
C ASN A 6 5.47 -49.45 -6.56
N ALA A 7 4.40 -50.22 -6.38
CA ALA A 7 3.06 -49.94 -6.93
C ALA A 7 2.39 -48.65 -6.36
N TRP A 8 3.00 -47.99 -5.37
CA TRP A 8 2.44 -46.85 -4.64
C TRP A 8 2.89 -45.48 -5.15
N THR A 9 3.92 -45.38 -6.00
CA THR A 9 4.47 -44.09 -6.45
C THR A 9 3.56 -43.37 -7.43
N GLY A 10 2.89 -44.10 -8.33
CA GLY A 10 1.95 -43.54 -9.30
C GLY A 10 0.70 -42.91 -8.68
N PRO A 11 -0.02 -43.61 -7.77
CA PRO A 11 -1.19 -43.07 -7.08
C PRO A 11 -0.86 -41.86 -6.20
N VAL A 12 0.25 -41.90 -5.44
CA VAL A 12 0.67 -40.81 -4.55
C VAL A 12 1.05 -39.57 -5.35
N PHE A 13 1.79 -39.72 -6.46
CA PHE A 13 2.14 -38.60 -7.33
C PHE A 13 0.90 -37.92 -7.94
N LYS A 14 -0.10 -38.70 -8.35
CA LYS A 14 -1.38 -38.17 -8.85
C LYS A 14 -2.17 -37.44 -7.77
N ALA A 15 -2.22 -37.97 -6.55
CA ALA A 15 -2.86 -37.31 -5.42
C ALA A 15 -2.16 -35.98 -5.08
N CYS A 16 -0.83 -35.96 -5.04
CA CYS A 16 -0.05 -34.73 -4.82
C CYS A 16 -0.28 -33.70 -5.93
N LEU A 17 -0.38 -34.11 -7.21
CA LEU A 17 -0.68 -33.21 -8.32
C LEU A 17 -2.08 -32.60 -8.21
N VAL A 18 -3.10 -33.38 -7.83
CA VAL A 18 -4.47 -32.88 -7.64
C VAL A 18 -4.53 -31.92 -6.45
N VAL A 19 -3.90 -32.27 -5.33
CA VAL A 19 -3.84 -31.40 -4.14
C VAL A 19 -3.07 -30.12 -4.46
N PHE A 20 -1.91 -30.21 -5.11
CA PHE A 20 -1.13 -29.04 -5.52
C PHE A 20 -1.88 -28.15 -6.53
N SER A 21 -2.63 -28.75 -7.47
CA SER A 21 -3.47 -28.01 -8.42
C SER A 21 -4.65 -27.34 -7.72
N ALA A 22 -5.27 -27.99 -6.73
CA ALA A 22 -6.33 -27.41 -5.91
C ALA A 22 -5.80 -26.27 -5.02
N LEU A 23 -4.60 -26.44 -4.44
CA LEU A 23 -3.92 -25.41 -3.66
C LEU A 23 -3.54 -24.21 -4.52
N LEU A 24 -3.02 -24.43 -5.74
CA LEU A 24 -2.76 -23.38 -6.72
C LEU A 24 -4.06 -22.68 -7.13
N TYR A 25 -5.11 -23.43 -7.43
CA TYR A 25 -6.42 -22.87 -7.79
C TYR A 25 -6.96 -21.98 -6.66
N LEU A 26 -6.91 -22.44 -5.41
CA LEU A 26 -7.35 -21.67 -4.25
C LEU A 26 -6.44 -20.46 -3.94
N PHE A 27 -5.13 -20.58 -4.20
CA PHE A 27 -4.16 -19.48 -4.10
C PHE A 27 -4.45 -18.37 -5.11
N PHE A 28 -4.84 -18.72 -6.34
CA PHE A 28 -5.21 -17.76 -7.39
C PHE A 28 -6.67 -17.25 -7.27
N ASP A 29 -7.58 -17.97 -6.61
CA ASP A 29 -8.99 -17.57 -6.39
C ASP A 29 -9.19 -16.63 -5.18
N GLY A 30 -8.10 -16.16 -4.55
CA GLY A 30 -8.16 -15.12 -3.52
C GLY A 30 -8.86 -15.51 -2.21
N ARG A 31 -9.12 -16.80 -1.98
CA ARG A 31 -9.56 -17.31 -0.67
C ARG A 31 -8.33 -17.46 0.23
N GLN A 32 -8.22 -16.61 1.25
CA GLN A 32 -7.12 -16.68 2.22
C GLN A 32 -7.13 -18.04 2.94
N PHE A 33 -6.04 -18.80 2.82
CA PHE A 33 -5.83 -20.05 3.54
C PHE A 33 -5.62 -19.75 5.04
N TRP A 34 -6.55 -20.19 5.89
CA TRP A 34 -6.35 -20.24 7.35
C TRP A 34 -5.79 -21.61 7.70
N VAL A 35 -4.51 -21.67 8.08
CA VAL A 35 -3.82 -22.93 8.45
C VAL A 35 -4.43 -23.61 9.68
N ASP A 36 -5.30 -22.92 10.42
CA ASP A 36 -6.02 -23.48 11.57
C ASP A 36 -7.09 -24.52 11.19
N GLU A 37 -7.54 -24.56 9.94
CA GLU A 37 -8.63 -25.45 9.48
C GLU A 37 -8.13 -26.81 8.94
N VAL A 38 -6.82 -26.97 8.72
CA VAL A 38 -6.18 -28.21 8.20
C VAL A 38 -5.48 -29.03 9.30
N LYS A 39 -5.36 -28.47 10.51
CA LYS A 39 -4.71 -29.11 11.66
C LYS A 39 -5.21 -30.52 12.02
N PRO A 40 -6.52 -30.87 11.92
CA PRO A 40 -6.95 -32.22 12.30
C PRO A 40 -6.63 -33.29 11.24
N TYR A 41 -6.09 -32.93 10.07
CA TYR A 41 -5.77 -33.87 8.99
C TYR A 41 -4.27 -34.11 8.78
N LEU A 42 -3.39 -33.42 9.52
CA LEU A 42 -1.93 -33.53 9.38
C LEU A 42 -1.24 -34.12 10.62
N SER A 43 -2.00 -34.57 11.62
CA SER A 43 -1.47 -35.25 12.80
C SER A 43 -1.64 -36.77 12.66
N GLN A 44 -0.97 -37.36 11.68
CA GLN A 44 -0.56 -38.75 11.71
C GLN A 44 0.63 -38.89 10.76
N GLU A 45 1.73 -39.45 11.29
CA GLU A 45 3.04 -39.65 10.65
C GLU A 45 3.99 -38.45 10.64
N THR A 46 4.47 -38.08 11.83
CA THR A 46 5.89 -37.76 11.98
C THR A 46 6.50 -38.83 12.85
N ASP A 47 7.43 -39.60 12.31
CA ASP A 47 8.55 -40.06 13.12
C ASP A 47 9.80 -40.39 12.27
N THR A 48 10.91 -39.87 12.78
CA THR A 48 12.31 -40.23 12.54
C THR A 48 13.14 -39.57 11.41
N LEU A 49 14.32 -39.12 11.87
CA LEU A 49 15.64 -38.99 11.23
C LEU A 49 16.24 -37.58 11.05
N SER A 50 17.03 -37.28 12.09
CA SER A 50 18.23 -36.45 12.25
C SER A 50 19.17 -36.27 11.03
N GLU A 51 19.86 -35.12 11.06
CA GLU A 51 21.27 -34.82 10.68
C GLU A 51 21.91 -35.47 9.43
N GLN A 52 22.43 -34.66 8.50
CA GLN A 52 23.86 -34.26 8.39
C GLN A 52 24.19 -33.63 7.01
N GLN A 53 25.07 -32.62 7.03
CA GLN A 53 26.07 -32.20 6.02
C GLN A 53 25.79 -32.39 4.51
N SER A 54 25.96 -31.32 3.73
CA SER A 54 27.28 -31.00 3.14
C SER A 54 27.26 -29.84 2.13
N ARG A 55 28.44 -29.24 2.09
CA ARG A 55 29.01 -28.12 1.35
C ARG A 55 29.09 -28.42 -0.16
N VAL A 56 28.64 -27.50 -1.01
CA VAL A 56 29.14 -27.39 -2.39
C VAL A 56 29.39 -25.92 -2.71
N GLU A 57 30.67 -25.59 -2.79
CA GLU A 57 31.23 -24.38 -3.38
C GLU A 57 31.16 -24.49 -4.91
N SER A 58 30.76 -23.42 -5.60
CA SER A 58 31.05 -23.25 -7.02
C SER A 58 31.44 -21.80 -7.30
N SER A 59 32.70 -21.67 -7.66
CA SER A 59 33.41 -20.47 -8.06
C SER A 59 33.13 -20.10 -9.51
N TYR A 60 32.69 -18.87 -9.78
CA TYR A 60 32.92 -18.22 -11.07
C TYR A 60 33.25 -16.72 -10.89
N THR A 61 34.56 -16.46 -11.04
CA THR A 61 35.25 -15.33 -11.68
C THR A 61 34.66 -13.92 -11.57
N LYS A 62 35.36 -13.08 -10.79
CA LYS A 62 35.25 -11.61 -10.75
C LYS A 62 35.62 -11.00 -12.12
N VAL A 63 34.67 -10.29 -12.73
CA VAL A 63 34.96 -9.23 -13.69
C VAL A 63 34.76 -7.88 -12.99
N GLN A 64 35.85 -7.13 -12.85
CA GLN A 64 35.86 -5.77 -12.30
C GLN A 64 35.16 -4.80 -13.27
N ALA A 65 33.88 -4.53 -13.04
CA ALA A 65 33.22 -3.37 -13.63
C ALA A 65 33.41 -2.15 -12.71
N ARG A 66 34.11 -1.14 -13.24
CA ARG A 66 34.31 0.18 -12.61
C ARG A 66 32.96 0.77 -12.17
N LYS A 67 32.82 1.06 -10.87
CA LYS A 67 31.65 1.72 -10.28
C LYS A 67 31.56 3.18 -10.77
N PRO A 68 30.48 3.61 -11.43
CA PRO A 68 30.18 5.04 -11.52
C PRO A 68 29.74 5.52 -10.13
N LYS A 69 30.32 6.63 -9.68
CA LYS A 69 29.93 7.34 -8.44
C LYS A 69 28.45 7.75 -8.55
N ARG A 70 27.54 6.95 -7.98
CA ARG A 70 26.17 7.40 -7.69
C ARG A 70 26.24 8.39 -6.54
N GLN A 71 26.13 9.68 -6.85
CA GLN A 71 25.82 10.70 -5.86
C GLN A 71 24.49 10.33 -5.19
N ALA A 72 24.52 10.18 -3.87
CA ALA A 72 23.33 10.00 -3.06
C ALA A 72 22.54 11.30 -3.09
N HIS A 73 21.54 11.39 -3.97
CA HIS A 73 20.53 12.43 -3.87
C HIS A 73 19.64 12.11 -2.67
N HIS A 74 20.04 12.66 -1.53
CA HIS A 74 19.22 12.72 -0.32
C HIS A 74 17.96 13.52 -0.63
N SER A 75 16.79 12.87 -0.63
CA SER A 75 15.51 13.56 -0.48
C SER A 75 15.51 14.23 0.89
N LYS A 76 15.81 15.53 0.91
CA LYS A 76 15.74 16.35 2.11
C LYS A 76 14.28 16.70 2.33
N HIS A 77 13.58 15.93 3.17
CA HIS A 77 12.41 16.46 3.87
C HIS A 77 12.92 17.55 4.82
N GLN A 78 12.71 18.82 4.46
CA GLN A 78 13.09 19.96 5.28
C GLN A 78 11.91 20.93 5.37
N ALA A 79 11.36 21.07 6.58
CA ALA A 79 10.33 22.02 7.01
C ALA A 79 8.99 21.90 6.27
N GLY A 80 8.24 20.84 6.58
CA GLY A 80 6.98 20.48 5.94
C GLY A 80 5.78 21.32 6.40
N VAL A 81 4.96 21.65 5.42
CA VAL A 81 3.61 22.19 5.53
C VAL A 81 2.75 21.24 6.36
N ASP A 82 1.79 21.79 7.10
CA ASP A 82 0.78 21.01 7.81
C ASP A 82 -0.31 20.55 6.82
N HIS A 83 -0.14 19.37 6.19
CA HIS A 83 -1.09 18.82 5.22
C HIS A 83 -2.47 18.63 5.84
N GLN A 84 -2.56 18.28 7.14
CA GLN A 84 -3.83 18.25 7.88
C GLN A 84 -4.49 19.62 8.02
N HIS A 85 -3.74 20.70 8.23
CA HIS A 85 -4.31 22.04 8.23
C HIS A 85 -4.79 22.44 6.84
N THR A 86 -4.09 22.05 5.77
CA THR A 86 -4.60 22.21 4.41
C THR A 86 -5.87 21.37 4.20
N LEU A 87 -5.94 20.15 4.71
CA LEU A 87 -7.14 19.28 4.68
C LEU A 87 -8.29 19.76 5.57
N ARG A 88 -8.04 20.44 6.69
CA ARG A 88 -9.11 20.95 7.59
C ARG A 88 -9.54 22.36 7.21
N ARG A 89 -8.61 23.22 6.79
CA ARG A 89 -8.89 24.57 6.28
C ARG A 89 -9.47 24.52 4.88
N PHE A 90 -9.00 23.57 4.07
CA PHE A 90 -9.42 23.39 2.70
C PHE A 90 -9.89 21.96 2.41
N GLY A 91 -10.54 21.24 3.33
CA GLY A 91 -11.29 20.03 2.99
C GLY A 91 -12.77 20.29 3.17
N ARG A 92 -13.58 19.96 2.15
CA ARG A 92 -15.02 19.82 2.39
C ARG A 92 -15.20 18.48 3.09
N CYS A 93 -15.68 18.48 4.32
CA CYS A 93 -16.33 17.28 4.78
C CYS A 93 -17.65 17.14 4.00
N GLN A 94 -17.75 16.09 3.21
CA GLN A 94 -19.02 15.66 2.64
C GLN A 94 -19.48 14.43 3.42
N PRO A 95 -20.57 14.49 4.20
CA PRO A 95 -21.10 13.30 4.84
C PRO A 95 -21.43 12.26 3.77
N HIS A 96 -20.69 11.16 3.79
CA HIS A 96 -20.84 10.02 2.88
C HIS A 96 -20.78 10.31 1.38
N GLY A 97 -20.03 11.35 0.97
CA GLY A 97 -19.99 11.85 -0.42
C GLY A 97 -19.32 10.94 -1.48
N GLY A 98 -19.09 9.66 -1.19
CA GLY A 98 -18.47 8.71 -2.12
C GLY A 98 -19.40 7.55 -2.44
N GLU A 99 -19.41 7.10 -3.70
CA GLU A 99 -20.13 5.89 -4.06
C GLU A 99 -19.51 4.66 -3.37
N SER A 100 -20.32 3.65 -3.07
CA SER A 100 -19.81 2.34 -2.68
C SER A 100 -18.93 1.77 -3.79
N VAL A 101 -17.83 1.11 -3.45
CA VAL A 101 -17.01 0.39 -4.43
C VAL A 101 -17.86 -0.71 -5.08
N LYS A 102 -17.97 -0.67 -6.40
CA LYS A 102 -18.67 -1.65 -7.22
C LYS A 102 -17.63 -2.48 -8.00
N TYR A 103 -18.07 -3.56 -8.60
CA TYR A 103 -17.25 -4.24 -9.59
C TYR A 103 -17.33 -3.47 -10.91
N ARG A 104 -16.17 -3.15 -11.50
CA ARG A 104 -16.06 -2.64 -12.86
C ARG A 104 -16.34 -3.78 -13.82
N VAL A 105 -17.24 -3.56 -14.76
CA VAL A 105 -17.34 -4.40 -15.97
C VAL A 105 -16.34 -3.81 -16.95
N GLU A 106 -15.14 -4.39 -17.03
CA GLU A 106 -14.27 -4.07 -18.17
C GLU A 106 -14.97 -4.55 -19.44
N HIS A 107 -15.10 -3.67 -20.43
CA HIS A 107 -15.45 -4.10 -21.78
C HIS A 107 -14.38 -5.14 -22.17
N GLY A 108 -14.80 -6.40 -22.31
CA GLY A 108 -13.88 -7.52 -22.42
C GLY A 108 -12.85 -7.32 -23.53
N ILE A 109 -11.69 -7.97 -23.39
CA ILE A 109 -10.66 -7.97 -24.43
C ILE A 109 -11.28 -8.54 -25.72
N TYR A 110 -11.20 -7.82 -26.82
CA TYR A 110 -11.61 -8.32 -28.13
C TYR A 110 -10.54 -9.25 -28.66
N ILE A 111 -10.92 -10.48 -28.99
CA ILE A 111 -10.05 -11.48 -29.59
C ILE A 111 -10.54 -11.81 -31.01
N TRP A 112 -9.62 -11.83 -31.98
CA TRP A 112 -9.91 -12.27 -33.34
C TRP A 112 -8.69 -12.94 -33.95
N VAL A 113 -8.92 -13.71 -35.00
CA VAL A 113 -7.85 -14.28 -35.83
C VAL A 113 -7.82 -13.48 -37.13
N ASP A 114 -6.66 -12.97 -37.52
CA ASP A 114 -6.52 -12.24 -38.78
C ASP A 114 -6.40 -13.17 -39.99
N SER A 115 -6.27 -12.59 -41.19
CA SER A 115 -6.14 -13.34 -42.44
C SER A 115 -4.89 -14.23 -42.52
N ASN A 116 -3.90 -13.98 -41.67
CA ASN A 116 -2.66 -14.76 -41.59
C ASN A 116 -2.75 -15.85 -40.51
N GLY A 117 -3.91 -16.03 -39.87
CA GLY A 117 -4.08 -17.01 -38.81
C GLY A 117 -3.56 -16.55 -37.44
N VAL A 118 -3.17 -15.29 -37.29
CA VAL A 118 -2.62 -14.76 -36.03
C VAL A 118 -3.75 -14.32 -35.10
N THR A 119 -3.70 -14.78 -33.85
CA THR A 119 -4.64 -14.35 -32.81
C THR A 119 -4.22 -12.98 -32.27
N ASN A 120 -5.13 -12.02 -32.38
CA ASN A 120 -4.95 -10.63 -31.96
C ASN A 120 -5.85 -10.31 -30.75
N TYR A 121 -5.41 -9.36 -29.92
CA TYR A 121 -6.10 -8.90 -28.72
C TYR A 121 -6.17 -7.37 -28.71
N SER A 122 -7.31 -6.80 -28.33
CA SER A 122 -7.48 -5.34 -28.26
C SER A 122 -8.49 -4.98 -27.18
N ASP A 123 -8.27 -3.86 -26.50
CA ASP A 123 -9.25 -3.19 -25.63
C ASP A 123 -10.28 -2.37 -26.44
N GLN A 124 -9.97 -2.07 -27.71
CA GLN A 124 -10.87 -1.43 -28.67
C GLN A 124 -11.47 -2.43 -29.65
N LYS A 125 -12.77 -2.31 -29.94
CA LYS A 125 -13.49 -3.19 -30.85
C LYS A 125 -12.95 -3.05 -32.29
N PRO A 126 -12.38 -4.10 -32.90
CA PRO A 126 -11.94 -4.07 -34.29
C PRO A 126 -13.13 -3.93 -35.25
N ALA A 127 -12.85 -3.45 -36.47
CA ALA A 127 -13.87 -3.23 -37.49
C ALA A 127 -14.63 -4.50 -37.91
N ARG A 128 -14.04 -5.71 -37.79
CA ARG A 128 -14.70 -6.98 -38.13
C ARG A 128 -14.20 -8.17 -37.29
N GLY A 129 -15.10 -9.13 -37.06
CA GLY A 129 -14.75 -10.51 -36.69
C GLY A 129 -14.34 -10.78 -35.22
N ALA A 130 -14.31 -9.77 -34.37
CA ALA A 130 -13.86 -9.95 -32.99
C ALA A 130 -14.93 -10.48 -32.06
N LYS A 131 -14.57 -11.52 -31.30
CA LYS A 131 -15.37 -12.02 -30.18
C LYS A 131 -14.96 -11.26 -28.92
N THR A 132 -15.92 -10.90 -28.09
CA THR A 132 -15.64 -10.33 -26.78
C THR A 132 -15.21 -11.46 -25.85
N TYR A 133 -13.96 -11.43 -25.39
CA TYR A 133 -13.48 -12.29 -24.32
C TYR A 133 -13.71 -11.60 -22.98
N GLN A 134 -14.65 -12.13 -22.21
CA GLN A 134 -14.82 -11.79 -20.79
C GLN A 134 -14.17 -12.91 -19.96
N PRO A 135 -13.03 -12.65 -19.30
CA PRO A 135 -12.51 -13.60 -18.32
C PRO A 135 -13.59 -13.85 -17.25
N ARG A 136 -13.87 -15.12 -16.92
CA ARG A 136 -14.84 -15.46 -15.85
C ARG A 136 -14.48 -14.83 -14.47
N SER A 137 -13.23 -14.39 -14.29
CA SER A 137 -12.72 -13.71 -13.09
C SER A 137 -12.62 -12.17 -13.21
N SER A 138 -13.06 -11.54 -14.32
CA SER A 138 -12.82 -10.10 -14.58
C SER A 138 -13.70 -9.14 -13.78
N ARG A 139 -14.16 -9.54 -12.58
CA ARG A 139 -14.81 -8.64 -11.63
C ARG A 139 -13.73 -7.88 -10.88
N VAL A 140 -13.10 -6.91 -11.55
CA VAL A 140 -12.14 -6.00 -10.94
C VAL A 140 -12.92 -4.98 -10.11
N LEU A 141 -12.48 -4.69 -8.88
CA LEU A 141 -13.12 -3.68 -8.05
C LEU A 141 -12.80 -2.27 -8.58
N ASP A 142 -13.85 -1.45 -8.75
CA ASP A 142 -13.77 -0.08 -9.23
C ASP A 142 -13.45 0.88 -8.08
N TYR A 143 -12.22 0.82 -7.60
CA TYR A 143 -11.81 1.59 -6.42
C TYR A 143 -11.67 3.09 -6.67
N PHE A 144 -11.23 3.49 -7.86
CA PHE A 144 -10.93 4.89 -8.14
C PHE A 144 -10.97 5.25 -9.62
N ASP A 145 -11.16 6.55 -9.86
CA ASP A 145 -10.86 7.20 -11.15
C ASP A 145 -9.58 8.01 -10.98
N LEU A 146 -8.59 7.83 -11.86
CA LEU A 146 -7.31 8.54 -11.79
C LEU A 146 -7.19 9.55 -12.92
N GLU A 147 -7.21 10.83 -12.57
CA GLU A 147 -6.93 11.96 -13.45
C GLU A 147 -5.53 12.49 -13.16
N ILE A 148 -4.52 12.00 -13.90
CA ILE A 148 -3.14 12.48 -13.77
C ILE A 148 -2.68 13.25 -15.01
N SER A 149 -2.13 14.44 -14.78
CA SER A 149 -1.63 15.36 -15.81
C SER A 149 -0.22 15.87 -15.49
N GLY A 150 0.52 16.23 -16.53
CA GLY A 150 1.87 16.79 -16.45
C GLY A 150 2.60 16.67 -17.79
N GLN A 151 3.48 17.62 -18.11
CA GLN A 151 4.08 17.73 -19.45
C GLN A 151 4.88 16.48 -19.87
N THR A 152 5.51 15.81 -18.91
CA THR A 152 6.41 14.67 -19.16
C THR A 152 5.93 13.38 -18.50
N ILE A 153 4.64 13.28 -18.15
CA ILE A 153 4.08 12.06 -17.54
C ILE A 153 3.84 11.01 -18.61
N SER A 154 4.68 9.99 -18.61
CA SER A 154 4.58 8.84 -19.53
C SER A 154 3.44 7.90 -19.16
N ASN A 155 2.96 7.11 -20.13
CA ASN A 155 1.99 6.05 -19.86
C ASN A 155 2.52 5.02 -18.86
N GLN A 156 3.83 4.74 -18.87
CA GLN A 156 4.46 3.86 -17.87
C GLN A 156 4.29 4.40 -16.44
N PHE A 157 4.48 5.71 -16.23
CA PHE A 157 4.25 6.33 -14.93
C PHE A 157 2.79 6.18 -14.51
N LYS A 158 1.84 6.49 -15.39
CA LYS A 158 0.39 6.36 -15.11
C LYS A 158 0.00 4.93 -14.75
N ASN A 159 0.48 3.94 -15.52
CA ASN A 159 0.20 2.53 -15.28
C ASN A 159 0.83 2.03 -13.98
N THR A 160 2.06 2.46 -13.69
CA THR A 160 2.75 2.11 -12.43
C THR A 160 2.02 2.70 -11.23
N LEU A 161 1.64 3.98 -11.29
CA LEU A 161 0.87 4.64 -10.25
C LEU A 161 -0.48 3.95 -10.04
N SER A 162 -1.22 3.68 -11.11
CA SER A 162 -2.51 2.97 -11.05
C SER A 162 -2.37 1.58 -10.42
N SER A 163 -1.33 0.82 -10.77
CA SER A 163 -1.06 -0.50 -10.18
C SER A 163 -0.76 -0.42 -8.68
N ARG A 164 0.12 0.52 -8.27
CA ARG A 164 0.47 0.79 -6.86
C ARG A 164 -0.76 1.24 -6.06
N LEU A 165 -1.59 2.15 -6.60
CA LEU A 165 -2.85 2.58 -5.98
C LEU A 165 -3.84 1.42 -5.82
N ASN A 166 -3.99 0.56 -6.83
CA ASN A 166 -4.84 -0.64 -6.69
C ASN A 166 -4.37 -1.57 -5.56
N ALA A 167 -3.05 -1.74 -5.38
CA ALA A 167 -2.51 -2.50 -4.25
C ALA A 167 -2.81 -1.84 -2.90
N ILE A 168 -2.69 -0.52 -2.82
CA ILE A 168 -3.07 0.27 -1.65
C ILE A 168 -4.55 0.07 -1.31
N PHE A 169 -5.46 0.20 -2.28
CA PHE A 169 -6.89 0.00 -2.05
C PHE A 169 -7.21 -1.42 -1.55
N ARG A 170 -6.50 -2.44 -2.05
CA ARG A 170 -6.58 -3.80 -1.47
C ARG A 170 -6.10 -3.85 -0.03
N GLY A 171 -5.01 -3.15 0.30
CA GLY A 171 -4.52 -2.99 1.67
C GLY A 171 -5.54 -2.31 2.60
N TYR A 172 -6.18 -1.22 2.18
CA TYR A 172 -7.28 -0.61 2.95
C TYR A 172 -8.44 -1.59 3.12
N THR A 173 -8.83 -2.26 2.04
CA THR A 173 -9.92 -3.24 2.05
C THR A 173 -9.63 -4.41 2.99
N SER A 174 -8.38 -4.85 3.12
CA SER A 174 -7.99 -5.92 4.05
C SER A 174 -8.07 -5.48 5.52
N ILE A 175 -8.01 -4.18 5.80
CA ILE A 175 -8.20 -3.60 7.14
C ILE A 175 -9.70 -3.39 7.43
N VAL A 176 -10.37 -2.51 6.66
CA VAL A 176 -11.74 -2.06 7.00
C VAL A 176 -12.85 -2.90 6.37
N GLY A 177 -12.53 -3.70 5.36
CA GLY A 177 -13.50 -4.49 4.60
C GLY A 177 -14.17 -3.70 3.47
N LEU A 178 -14.62 -4.39 2.43
CA LEU A 178 -15.14 -3.77 1.20
C LEU A 178 -16.35 -2.85 1.44
N LYS A 179 -17.24 -3.18 2.38
CA LYS A 179 -18.43 -2.37 2.70
C LYS A 179 -18.08 -0.98 3.26
N ALA A 180 -16.93 -0.86 3.91
CA ALA A 180 -16.44 0.38 4.49
C ALA A 180 -15.64 1.23 3.49
N MET A 181 -15.36 0.70 2.29
CA MET A 181 -14.64 1.41 1.24
C MET A 181 -15.57 2.35 0.45
N ARG A 182 -14.98 3.37 -0.16
CA ARG A 182 -15.64 4.31 -1.07
C ARG A 182 -14.82 4.43 -2.35
N LYS A 183 -15.51 4.62 -3.48
CA LYS A 183 -14.85 4.97 -4.75
C LYS A 183 -14.29 6.38 -4.64
N VAL A 184 -13.06 6.59 -5.09
CA VAL A 184 -12.35 7.87 -4.95
C VAL A 184 -11.95 8.43 -6.31
N THR A 185 -12.19 9.71 -6.55
CA THR A 185 -11.59 10.40 -7.70
C THR A 185 -10.25 10.99 -7.26
N LEU A 186 -9.16 10.59 -7.89
CA LEU A 186 -7.81 11.03 -7.60
C LEU A 186 -7.33 11.96 -8.70
N ARG A 187 -7.16 13.25 -8.39
CA ARG A 187 -6.59 14.23 -9.34
C ARG A 187 -5.19 14.63 -8.93
N VAL A 188 -4.23 14.34 -9.78
CA VAL A 188 -2.81 14.65 -9.54
C VAL A 188 -2.29 15.48 -10.72
N GLN A 189 -1.79 16.67 -10.42
CA GLN A 189 -1.07 17.48 -11.39
C GLN A 189 0.41 17.50 -11.02
N VAL A 190 1.24 16.99 -11.92
CA VAL A 190 2.70 16.98 -11.78
C VAL A 190 3.27 18.18 -12.53
N LEU A 191 4.01 19.01 -11.80
CA LEU A 191 4.57 20.27 -12.29
C LEU A 191 6.06 20.09 -12.60
N PRO A 192 6.53 20.47 -13.80
CA PRO A 192 7.87 20.10 -14.28
C PRO A 192 9.01 20.89 -13.62
N SER A 193 8.72 21.84 -12.72
CA SER A 193 9.74 22.60 -12.00
C SER A 193 9.23 23.11 -10.66
N ARG A 194 10.17 23.30 -9.72
CA ARG A 194 9.94 23.95 -8.42
C ARG A 194 9.14 25.24 -8.53
N ARG A 195 9.52 26.13 -9.46
CA ARG A 195 8.87 27.44 -9.64
C ARG A 195 7.39 27.31 -10.02
N LEU A 196 7.04 26.36 -10.89
CA LEU A 196 5.65 26.14 -11.31
C LEU A 196 4.84 25.49 -10.21
N TYR A 197 5.43 24.53 -9.49
CA TYR A 197 4.85 23.93 -8.30
C TYR A 197 4.52 24.99 -7.24
N GLU A 198 5.50 25.80 -6.83
CA GLU A 198 5.30 26.84 -5.82
C GLU A 198 4.23 27.84 -6.23
N ARG A 199 4.18 28.23 -7.51
CA ARG A 199 3.15 29.12 -8.04
C ARG A 199 1.75 28.50 -7.91
N ALA A 200 1.61 27.23 -8.28
CA ALA A 200 0.33 26.52 -8.20
C ALA A 200 -0.17 26.39 -6.75
N VAL A 201 0.71 25.96 -5.85
CA VAL A 201 0.40 25.83 -4.40
C VAL A 201 0.00 27.18 -3.80
N LYS A 202 0.76 28.25 -4.07
CA LYS A 202 0.43 29.60 -3.60
C LYS A 202 -0.90 30.11 -4.15
N ALA A 203 -1.20 29.84 -5.43
CA ALA A 203 -2.47 30.22 -6.06
C ALA A 203 -3.69 29.54 -5.42
N TYR A 204 -3.49 28.38 -4.79
CA TYR A 204 -4.51 27.66 -4.03
C TYR A 204 -4.49 28.00 -2.53
N GLY A 205 -3.66 28.95 -2.10
CA GLY A 205 -3.57 29.41 -0.71
C GLY A 205 -2.75 28.52 0.21
N GLY A 206 -1.97 27.59 -0.35
CA GLY A 206 -1.01 26.76 0.39
C GLY A 206 0.36 27.42 0.54
N ASP A 207 1.14 26.92 1.48
CA ASP A 207 2.57 27.20 1.60
C ASP A 207 3.32 26.07 0.86
N PRO A 208 4.24 26.35 -0.07
CA PRO A 208 5.01 25.29 -0.72
C PRO A 208 6.34 24.99 -0.03
N THR A 209 6.70 25.73 1.02
CA THR A 209 8.01 25.65 1.68
C THR A 209 8.28 24.23 2.13
N GLY A 210 9.43 23.69 1.71
CA GLY A 210 9.92 22.42 2.26
C GLY A 210 9.20 21.14 1.83
N THR A 211 8.21 21.23 0.95
CA THR A 211 7.43 20.09 0.47
C THR A 211 7.51 19.94 -1.05
N ALA A 212 7.49 18.69 -1.53
CA ALA A 212 7.38 18.33 -2.94
C ALA A 212 5.94 18.02 -3.38
N GLY A 213 4.97 17.99 -2.46
CA GLY A 213 3.57 17.70 -2.75
C GLY A 213 2.61 18.42 -1.80
N VAL A 214 1.43 18.81 -2.29
CA VAL A 214 0.33 19.25 -1.42
C VAL A 214 -1.01 18.85 -2.03
N TYR A 215 -1.82 18.15 -1.24
CA TYR A 215 -3.22 17.86 -1.53
C TYR A 215 -4.18 18.91 -0.97
N PHE A 216 -5.09 19.37 -1.80
CA PHE A 216 -6.14 20.35 -1.48
C PHE A 216 -7.53 19.70 -1.52
N GLY A 217 -8.05 19.28 -0.36
CA GLY A 217 -9.29 18.48 -0.25
C GLY A 217 -10.58 19.10 -0.82
N ILE A 218 -10.76 20.42 -0.76
CA ILE A 218 -11.94 21.18 -1.26
C ILE A 218 -11.97 21.10 -2.79
N LYS A 219 -10.79 21.17 -3.39
CA LYS A 219 -10.59 21.17 -4.83
C LYS A 219 -10.35 19.76 -5.37
N ASN A 220 -10.13 18.80 -4.46
CA ASN A 220 -9.75 17.43 -4.73
C ASN A 220 -8.63 17.35 -5.78
N ILE A 221 -7.52 18.05 -5.51
CA ILE A 221 -6.35 18.09 -6.39
C ILE A 221 -5.06 18.06 -5.57
N ALA A 222 -4.13 17.22 -6.00
CA ALA A 222 -2.76 17.22 -5.53
C ALA A 222 -1.85 17.91 -6.56
N PHE A 223 -1.03 18.83 -6.08
CA PHE A 223 0.11 19.33 -6.85
C PHE A 223 1.37 18.59 -6.42
N VAL A 224 2.15 18.11 -7.38
CA VAL A 224 3.40 17.37 -7.14
C VAL A 224 4.52 18.01 -7.94
N GLU A 225 5.64 18.32 -7.29
CA GLU A 225 6.87 18.74 -7.94
C GLU A 225 7.53 17.55 -8.63
N GLN A 226 7.80 17.69 -9.92
CA GLN A 226 8.55 16.69 -10.65
C GLN A 226 10.04 16.77 -10.33
N THR A 227 10.57 15.68 -9.80
CA THR A 227 12.01 15.54 -9.50
C THR A 227 12.56 14.29 -10.19
N SER A 228 12.98 13.28 -9.43
CA SER A 228 13.31 11.96 -10.00
C SER A 228 12.04 11.12 -10.20
N TYR A 229 12.11 10.08 -11.03
CA TYR A 229 10.96 9.18 -11.26
C TYR A 229 10.40 8.61 -9.96
N GLU A 230 11.25 8.02 -9.10
CA GLU A 230 10.80 7.42 -7.84
C GLU A 230 10.32 8.47 -6.84
N ALA A 231 11.04 9.58 -6.65
CA ALA A 231 10.58 10.63 -5.72
C ALA A 231 9.24 11.24 -6.14
N THR A 232 9.03 11.45 -7.44
CA THR A 232 7.75 11.93 -7.99
C THR A 232 6.65 10.89 -7.80
N MET A 233 6.95 9.59 -7.99
CA MET A 233 6.00 8.49 -7.77
C MET A 233 5.58 8.39 -6.30
N GLN A 234 6.54 8.38 -5.38
CA GLN A 234 6.29 8.34 -3.93
C GLN A 234 5.45 9.54 -3.49
N THR A 235 5.81 10.76 -3.93
CA THR A 235 5.05 11.97 -3.60
C THR A 235 3.62 11.91 -4.18
N ALA A 236 3.45 11.45 -5.43
CA ALA A 236 2.12 11.30 -6.01
C ALA A 236 1.26 10.27 -5.27
N ILE A 237 1.86 9.19 -4.77
CA ILE A 237 1.18 8.22 -3.91
C ILE A 237 0.82 8.86 -2.57
N HIS A 238 1.77 9.53 -1.90
CA HIS A 238 1.57 10.21 -0.62
C HIS A 238 0.36 11.14 -0.67
N GLU A 239 0.32 12.04 -1.66
CA GLU A 239 -0.79 12.98 -1.82
C GLU A 239 -2.11 12.28 -2.21
N ALA A 240 -2.06 11.17 -2.96
CA ALA A 240 -3.24 10.36 -3.24
C ALA A 240 -3.77 9.65 -1.99
N ILE A 241 -2.91 9.25 -1.05
CA ILE A 241 -3.34 8.66 0.23
C ILE A 241 -4.16 9.67 1.03
N HIS A 242 -3.83 10.96 1.04
CA HIS A 242 -4.67 11.96 1.70
C HIS A 242 -6.09 12.01 1.12
N ALA A 243 -6.23 11.94 -0.21
CA ALA A 243 -7.53 11.86 -0.86
C ALA A 243 -8.28 10.56 -0.50
N ILE A 244 -7.57 9.42 -0.44
CA ILE A 244 -8.13 8.13 -0.02
C ILE A 244 -8.58 8.19 1.44
N ASN A 245 -7.76 8.74 2.34
CA ASN A 245 -8.09 8.92 3.75
C ASN A 245 -9.34 9.77 3.92
N GLN A 246 -9.42 10.91 3.22
CA GLN A 246 -10.59 11.78 3.28
C GLN A 246 -11.86 11.06 2.80
N ALA A 247 -11.78 10.25 1.73
CA ALA A 247 -12.95 9.55 1.18
C ALA A 247 -13.34 8.29 1.95
N VAL A 248 -12.37 7.53 2.46
CA VAL A 248 -12.60 6.25 3.15
C VAL A 248 -12.82 6.47 4.64
N ILE A 249 -12.06 7.33 5.30
CA ILE A 249 -12.10 7.52 6.76
C ILE A 249 -12.91 8.78 7.11
N GLY A 250 -12.69 9.87 6.39
CA GLY A 250 -13.17 11.20 6.75
C GLY A 250 -12.09 12.01 7.45
N PHE A 251 -12.48 13.00 8.25
CA PHE A 251 -11.55 13.67 9.16
C PHE A 251 -11.03 12.66 10.18
N SER A 252 -9.72 12.72 10.42
CA SER A 252 -9.01 11.80 11.31
C SER A 252 -7.94 12.55 12.09
N PRO A 253 -7.28 11.89 13.07
CA PRO A 253 -6.13 12.46 13.77
C PRO A 253 -4.94 12.64 12.82
N ARG A 254 -4.10 13.67 13.05
CA ARG A 254 -2.94 13.98 12.20
C ARG A 254 -2.00 12.82 12.00
N TRP A 255 -1.62 12.20 13.10
CA TRP A 255 -0.69 11.08 13.08
C TRP A 255 -1.20 9.92 12.21
N LEU A 256 -2.51 9.70 12.16
CA LEU A 256 -3.09 8.61 11.38
C LEU A 256 -3.04 8.94 9.90
N ASN A 257 -3.47 10.14 9.53
CA ASN A 257 -3.51 10.58 8.14
C ASN A 257 -2.11 10.66 7.51
N GLU A 258 -1.16 11.32 8.18
CA GLU A 258 0.24 11.40 7.74
C GLU A 258 0.92 10.03 7.81
N GLY A 259 0.68 9.27 8.88
CA GLY A 259 1.29 7.95 9.05
C GLY A 259 0.87 6.94 7.98
N LEU A 260 -0.39 6.98 7.53
CA LEU A 260 -0.86 6.17 6.42
C LEU A 260 -0.23 6.62 5.09
N ALA A 261 -0.08 7.94 4.86
CA ALA A 261 0.56 8.48 3.66
C ALA A 261 2.03 8.04 3.57
N GLU A 262 2.79 8.25 4.64
CA GLU A 262 4.18 7.81 4.80
C GLU A 262 4.35 6.28 4.72
N TYR A 263 3.37 5.52 5.23
CA TYR A 263 3.45 4.05 5.18
C TYR A 263 3.23 3.54 3.75
N PHE A 264 2.28 4.08 3.00
CA PHE A 264 1.93 3.56 1.67
C PHE A 264 2.74 4.16 0.52
N GLU A 265 3.43 5.30 0.69
CA GLU A 265 4.20 5.94 -0.41
C GLU A 265 5.29 5.02 -1.00
N THR A 266 5.79 4.07 -0.22
CA THR A 266 6.83 3.10 -0.61
C THR A 266 6.27 1.76 -1.10
N VAL A 267 4.97 1.70 -1.42
CA VAL A 267 4.39 0.49 -2.00
C VAL A 267 5.05 0.19 -3.34
N GLU A 268 5.47 -1.06 -3.49
CA GLU A 268 5.91 -1.63 -4.75
C GLU A 268 4.96 -2.77 -5.12
N VAL A 269 4.76 -2.97 -6.42
CA VAL A 269 3.95 -4.08 -6.94
C VAL A 269 4.84 -4.94 -7.81
N SER A 270 4.94 -6.21 -7.43
CA SER A 270 5.56 -7.24 -8.26
C SER A 270 4.52 -8.30 -8.56
N MET A 271 4.26 -8.51 -9.85
CA MET A 271 3.13 -9.31 -10.36
C MET A 271 1.79 -8.82 -9.80
N GLN A 272 1.24 -9.52 -8.80
CA GLN A 272 -0.03 -9.19 -8.14
C GLN A 272 0.13 -8.88 -6.64
N VAL A 273 1.34 -8.98 -6.11
CA VAL A 273 1.63 -8.77 -4.68
C VAL A 273 2.06 -7.32 -4.48
N GLY A 274 1.32 -6.61 -3.64
CA GLY A 274 1.73 -5.31 -3.10
C GLY A 274 2.59 -5.51 -1.86
N GLU A 275 3.72 -4.83 -1.81
CA GLU A 275 4.61 -4.85 -0.65
C GLU A 275 5.02 -3.42 -0.30
N VAL A 276 4.85 -3.05 0.96
CA VAL A 276 5.35 -1.79 1.50
C VAL A 276 6.79 -2.00 1.93
N LYS A 277 7.70 -1.27 1.29
CA LYS A 277 9.11 -1.24 1.68
C LYS A 277 9.32 -0.26 2.84
N PRO A 278 10.24 -0.52 3.77
CA PRO A 278 10.63 0.49 4.75
C PRO A 278 11.10 1.78 4.05
N ASN A 279 10.69 2.94 4.57
CA ASN A 279 11.01 4.24 3.97
C ASN A 279 12.37 4.78 4.45
N ASN A 280 12.64 6.07 4.20
CA ASN A 280 13.90 6.72 4.59
C ASN A 280 14.07 6.91 6.12
N HIS A 281 13.09 6.51 6.93
CA HIS A 281 13.17 6.58 8.38
C HIS A 281 13.98 5.44 9.00
N ILE A 282 14.43 4.46 8.21
CA ILE A 282 15.25 3.35 8.70
C ILE A 282 16.73 3.46 8.32
N THR A 283 17.59 2.90 9.15
CA THR A 283 19.01 2.71 8.84
C THR A 283 19.18 1.61 7.78
N ARG A 284 20.37 1.50 7.20
CA ARG A 284 20.71 0.36 6.33
C ARG A 284 20.60 -1.00 7.03
N SER A 285 20.69 -1.02 8.36
CA SER A 285 20.51 -2.22 9.18
C SER A 285 19.04 -2.48 9.57
N GLY A 286 18.09 -1.68 9.08
CA GLY A 286 16.66 -1.90 9.28
C GLY A 286 16.09 -1.32 10.57
N TYR A 287 16.83 -0.51 11.32
CA TYR A 287 16.35 0.10 12.57
C TYR A 287 15.84 1.52 12.34
N ILE A 288 14.85 1.94 13.12
CA ILE A 288 14.30 3.28 13.03
C ILE A 288 15.39 4.30 13.42
N THR A 289 15.55 5.34 12.62
CA THR A 289 16.54 6.41 12.80
C THR A 289 16.00 7.50 13.71
N GLY A 290 16.87 8.10 14.51
CA GLY A 290 16.49 9.25 15.34
C GLY A 290 15.43 8.93 16.40
N HIS A 291 14.87 9.98 16.99
CA HIS A 291 13.84 9.88 18.02
C HIS A 291 12.45 9.72 17.39
N VAL A 292 11.59 8.93 18.05
CA VAL A 292 10.16 8.79 17.78
C VAL A 292 9.36 8.85 19.07
N LEU A 293 8.15 9.41 19.00
CA LEU A 293 7.25 9.55 20.13
C LEU A 293 6.63 8.22 20.55
N ARG A 294 6.30 8.11 21.85
CA ARG A 294 5.43 7.05 22.36
C ARG A 294 4.00 7.24 21.83
N PRO A 295 3.19 6.18 21.65
CA PRO A 295 1.82 6.28 21.14
C PRO A 295 0.96 7.31 21.87
N SER A 296 1.00 7.33 23.20
CA SER A 296 0.24 8.32 23.99
C SER A 296 0.70 9.76 23.79
N GLN A 297 1.99 10.01 23.54
CA GLN A 297 2.50 11.35 23.23
C GLN A 297 2.10 11.77 21.82
N LEU A 298 2.22 10.86 20.85
CA LEU A 298 1.86 11.12 19.46
C LEU A 298 0.36 11.40 19.29
N ILE A 299 -0.50 10.59 19.91
CA ILE A 299 -1.96 10.80 19.88
C ILE A 299 -2.33 12.13 20.56
N GLY A 300 -1.60 12.53 21.60
CA GLY A 300 -1.81 13.79 22.32
C GLY A 300 -1.20 15.03 21.67
N ALA A 301 -0.42 14.89 20.59
CA ALA A 301 0.31 15.99 19.96
C ALA A 301 -0.54 16.79 18.94
N GLU A 302 -1.84 16.53 18.84
CA GLU A 302 -2.73 17.13 17.84
C GLU A 302 -2.67 18.67 17.84
N ASP A 303 -2.73 19.28 19.03
CA ASP A 303 -2.72 20.74 19.20
C ASP A 303 -1.32 21.35 19.07
N THR A 304 -0.28 20.58 19.40
CA THR A 304 1.12 21.05 19.39
C THR A 304 1.86 20.68 18.12
N TRP A 305 1.20 20.02 17.16
CA TRP A 305 1.82 19.48 15.95
C TRP A 305 2.57 20.55 15.16
N LYS A 306 1.95 21.73 14.97
CA LYS A 306 2.53 22.85 14.19
C LYS A 306 3.80 23.43 14.82
N SER A 307 3.91 23.40 16.14
CA SER A 307 5.07 23.90 16.87
C SER A 307 6.11 22.80 17.15
N SER A 308 5.82 21.56 16.78
CA SER A 308 6.71 20.42 16.97
C SER A 308 7.65 20.24 15.78
N ASP A 309 8.77 19.52 15.98
CA ASP A 309 9.66 19.17 14.88
C ASP A 309 8.94 18.27 13.86
N PRO A 310 8.74 18.73 12.60
CA PRO A 310 7.99 17.98 11.60
C PRO A 310 8.66 16.64 11.30
N VAL A 311 9.99 16.59 11.25
CA VAL A 311 10.71 15.32 10.97
C VAL A 311 10.36 14.26 12.01
N THR A 312 10.32 14.64 13.29
CA THR A 312 9.91 13.73 14.38
C THR A 312 8.43 13.35 14.31
N MET A 313 7.53 14.28 13.98
CA MET A 313 6.09 13.98 13.90
C MET A 313 5.77 12.97 12.79
N TYR A 314 6.30 13.18 11.58
CA TYR A 314 6.07 12.29 10.44
C TYR A 314 6.70 10.92 10.68
N ARG A 315 7.95 10.89 11.15
CA ARG A 315 8.63 9.64 11.52
C ARG A 315 7.88 8.85 12.57
N SER A 316 7.39 9.51 13.61
CA SER A 316 6.62 8.86 14.69
C SER A 316 5.30 8.29 14.16
N SER A 317 4.65 9.02 13.24
CA SER A 317 3.39 8.62 12.61
C SER A 317 3.57 7.38 11.73
N TRP A 318 4.59 7.40 10.86
CA TRP A 318 4.99 6.24 10.06
C TRP A 318 5.31 5.04 10.95
N ALA A 319 6.16 5.21 11.97
CA ALA A 319 6.58 4.13 12.85
C ALA A 319 5.38 3.48 13.56
N PHE A 320 4.43 4.30 14.00
CA PHE A 320 3.24 3.81 14.69
C PHE A 320 2.29 3.07 13.75
N VAL A 321 2.03 3.58 12.53
CA VAL A 321 1.23 2.87 11.52
C VAL A 321 1.90 1.57 11.10
N HIS A 322 3.22 1.58 10.84
CA HIS A 322 3.97 0.39 10.47
C HIS A 322 3.92 -0.68 11.57
N PHE A 323 3.98 -0.27 12.84
CA PHE A 323 3.76 -1.16 13.98
C PHE A 323 2.35 -1.74 14.00
N LEU A 324 1.30 -0.91 13.84
CA LEU A 324 -0.08 -1.40 13.81
C LEU A 324 -0.29 -2.41 12.67
N MET A 325 0.32 -2.16 11.52
CA MET A 325 0.27 -3.06 10.37
C MET A 325 1.08 -4.36 10.55
N SER A 326 1.99 -4.42 11.52
CA SER A 326 2.88 -5.58 11.73
C SER A 326 2.25 -6.79 12.41
N SER A 327 1.06 -6.65 12.99
CA SER A 327 0.42 -7.71 13.79
C SER A 327 -1.09 -7.76 13.59
N LYS A 328 -1.71 -8.92 13.88
CA LYS A 328 -3.17 -9.09 13.80
C LYS A 328 -3.90 -8.12 14.75
N SER A 329 -3.46 -8.02 16.01
CA SER A 329 -4.04 -7.11 17.01
C SER A 329 -3.86 -5.64 16.63
N GLY A 330 -2.72 -5.27 16.06
CA GLY A 330 -2.49 -3.93 15.53
C GLY A 330 -3.44 -3.59 14.39
N LYS A 331 -3.59 -4.48 13.39
CA LYS A 331 -4.53 -4.30 12.28
C LYS A 331 -5.98 -4.22 12.76
N GLN A 332 -6.36 -5.03 13.75
CA GLN A 332 -7.68 -4.96 14.37
C GLN A 332 -7.93 -3.63 15.09
N SER A 333 -6.92 -3.10 15.78
CA SER A 333 -7.01 -1.79 16.44
C SER A 333 -7.13 -0.64 15.45
N LEU A 334 -6.32 -0.68 14.38
CA LEU A 334 -6.38 0.28 13.29
C LEU A 334 -7.74 0.24 12.60
N LYS A 335 -8.27 -0.97 12.31
CA LYS A 335 -9.62 -1.17 11.80
C LYS A 335 -10.67 -0.54 12.72
N ALA A 336 -10.62 -0.82 14.02
CA ALA A 336 -11.59 -0.30 14.97
C ALA A 336 -11.58 1.23 15.02
N LEU A 337 -10.38 1.84 14.97
CA LEU A 337 -10.22 3.29 14.90
C LEU A 337 -10.81 3.86 13.61
N MET A 338 -10.40 3.34 12.45
CA MET A 338 -10.89 3.81 11.15
C MET A 338 -12.42 3.70 11.02
N LEU A 339 -13.01 2.57 11.45
CA LEU A 339 -14.46 2.39 11.43
C LEU A 339 -15.19 3.29 12.43
N GLN A 340 -14.54 3.71 13.52
CA GLN A 340 -15.13 4.65 14.47
C GLN A 340 -15.10 6.09 13.93
N GLU A 341 -14.00 6.52 13.30
CA GLU A 341 -13.91 7.82 12.60
C GLU A 341 -14.95 7.92 11.47
N GLN A 342 -15.17 6.82 10.72
CA GLN A 342 -16.16 6.76 9.64
C GLN A 342 -17.60 7.05 10.06
N LYS A 343 -17.94 6.92 11.36
CA LYS A 343 -19.30 7.18 11.84
C LYS A 343 -19.66 8.66 11.73
N GLU A 344 -18.70 9.54 11.99
CA GLU A 344 -18.89 10.99 11.97
C GLU A 344 -17.78 11.64 11.12
N PRO A 345 -17.82 11.49 9.78
CA PRO A 345 -16.70 11.79 8.89
C PRO A 345 -16.30 13.28 8.87
N CYS A 346 -17.10 14.15 9.47
CA CYS A 346 -16.85 15.59 9.60
C CYS A 346 -16.25 15.99 10.94
N SER A 347 -15.94 15.02 11.78
CA SER A 347 -15.27 15.20 13.06
C SER A 347 -14.12 14.21 13.17
N SER A 348 -13.17 14.49 14.04
CA SER A 348 -12.12 13.54 14.40
C SER A 348 -12.30 13.19 15.86
N LEU A 349 -12.05 11.93 16.23
CA LEU A 349 -12.05 11.54 17.63
C LEU A 349 -10.99 12.32 18.43
N ASP A 350 -11.34 12.66 19.66
CA ASP A 350 -10.40 13.23 20.63
C ASP A 350 -9.41 12.20 21.18
N TYR A 351 -8.41 12.70 21.92
CA TYR A 351 -7.37 11.90 22.57
C TYR A 351 -7.91 10.71 23.38
N ALA A 352 -8.94 10.93 24.22
CA ALA A 352 -9.46 9.92 25.12
C ALA A 352 -10.16 8.80 24.31
N ASN A 353 -10.91 9.19 23.29
CA ASN A 353 -11.61 8.28 22.40
C ASN A 353 -10.66 7.47 21.53
N VAL A 354 -9.64 8.10 20.92
CA VAL A 354 -8.61 7.38 20.14
C VAL A 354 -7.90 6.34 21.00
N LYS A 355 -7.45 6.72 22.21
CA LYS A 355 -6.79 5.78 23.14
C LYS A 355 -7.69 4.63 23.55
N ARG A 356 -8.95 4.93 23.88
CA ARG A 356 -9.94 3.91 24.28
C ARG A 356 -10.14 2.87 23.17
N VAL A 357 -10.30 3.31 21.93
CA VAL A 357 -10.51 2.41 20.78
C VAL A 357 -9.28 1.54 20.51
N LEU A 358 -8.08 2.15 20.48
CA LEU A 358 -6.84 1.42 20.23
C LEU A 358 -6.55 0.39 21.34
N ASN A 359 -6.64 0.79 22.61
CA ASN A 359 -6.37 -0.10 23.73
C ASN A 359 -7.43 -1.21 23.88
N GLY A 360 -8.67 -0.98 23.44
CA GLY A 360 -9.72 -2.00 23.46
C GLY A 360 -9.39 -3.23 22.61
N SER A 361 -8.69 -3.03 21.49
CA SER A 361 -8.27 -4.12 20.59
C SER A 361 -6.80 -4.55 20.80
N TYR A 362 -5.99 -3.70 21.45
CA TYR A 362 -4.59 -4.01 21.75
C TYR A 362 -4.15 -3.43 23.12
N PRO A 363 -4.52 -4.07 24.24
CA PRO A 363 -4.28 -3.51 25.59
C PRO A 363 -2.81 -3.23 25.93
N ASN A 364 -1.90 -4.08 25.44
CA ASN A 364 -0.45 -3.98 25.72
C ASN A 364 0.32 -3.18 24.65
N MET A 365 -0.38 -2.37 23.86
CA MET A 365 0.17 -1.65 22.70
C MET A 365 1.44 -0.84 23.01
N GLN A 366 1.47 -0.14 24.14
CA GLN A 366 2.60 0.71 24.52
C GLN A 366 3.90 -0.10 24.70
N SER A 367 3.83 -1.24 25.38
CA SER A 367 4.98 -2.12 25.59
C SER A 367 5.37 -2.84 24.31
N ALA A 368 4.39 -3.30 23.53
CA ALA A 368 4.64 -3.95 22.24
C ALA A 368 5.30 -2.99 21.23
N TYR A 369 4.89 -1.71 21.21
CA TYR A 369 5.51 -0.70 20.38
C TYR A 369 6.97 -0.47 20.78
N ALA A 370 7.27 -0.39 22.09
CA ALA A 370 8.65 -0.27 22.55
C ALA A 370 9.53 -1.45 22.11
N MET A 371 8.99 -2.68 22.10
CA MET A 371 9.70 -3.85 21.55
C MET A 371 9.91 -3.73 20.04
N PHE A 372 8.89 -3.27 19.30
CA PHE A 372 8.99 -3.05 17.85
C PHE A 372 10.11 -2.05 17.50
N LEU A 373 10.25 -0.95 18.24
CA LEU A 373 11.30 0.05 18.01
C LEU A 373 12.73 -0.52 18.16
N ASN A 374 12.88 -1.58 18.95
CA ASN A 374 14.16 -2.27 19.17
C ASN A 374 14.38 -3.45 18.20
N SER A 375 13.51 -3.62 17.21
CA SER A 375 13.57 -4.69 16.22
C SER A 375 13.80 -4.16 14.82
N GLN A 376 14.31 -5.01 13.93
CA GLN A 376 14.44 -4.64 12.52
C GLN A 376 13.05 -4.52 11.87
N THR A 377 12.81 -3.38 11.23
CA THR A 377 11.62 -3.13 10.44
C THR A 377 11.71 -3.92 9.14
N LYS A 378 10.74 -4.80 8.92
CA LYS A 378 10.66 -5.65 7.72
C LYS A 378 9.66 -5.08 6.72
N PRO A 379 9.85 -5.31 5.41
CA PRO A 379 8.80 -5.10 4.42
C PRO A 379 7.49 -5.82 4.79
N GLN A 380 6.35 -5.22 4.43
CA GLN A 380 5.03 -5.75 4.77
C GLN A 380 4.19 -5.98 3.51
N ARG A 381 3.67 -7.19 3.35
CA ARG A 381 2.73 -7.51 2.28
C ARG A 381 1.33 -6.96 2.60
N LEU A 382 0.67 -6.42 1.59
CA LEU A 382 -0.67 -5.82 1.69
C LEU A 382 -1.81 -6.84 1.61
#